data_AF-A0A1F8MLX9-F1
#
_entry.id   AF-A0A1F8MLX9-F1
#
_cell.length_a   1.000
_cell.length_b   1.000
_cell.length_c   1.000
_cell.angle_alpha   90.00
_cell.angle_beta   90.00
_cell.angle_gamma   90.00
#
_symmetry.space_group_name_H-M   'P 1'
#
loop_
_entity.id
_entity.type
_entity.pdbx_description
1 polymer ?
#
loop_
_entity_poly.entity_id
_entity_poly.type
_entity_poly.pdbx_seq_one_letter_code
_entity_poly.pdbx_strand_id
1 'polypeptide(L)' 'MMLTKKLLKKILQDWRVAIPAEMEKELLDDYGNLVTDDQGHAFEYTEQDICEQLRKKLLPYAKNL' A
#
# COMPACT_ATOMS: atom_id res chain seq x y z
N MET A 1 -7.63 0.82 8.89
CA MET A 1 -6.19 0.49 9.03
C MET A 1 -5.36 1.44 8.18
N MET A 2 -4.17 1.82 8.65
CA MET A 2 -3.23 2.67 7.91
C MET A 2 -1.99 1.89 7.49
N LEU A 3 -1.53 2.10 6.25
CA LEU A 3 -0.27 1.55 5.76
C LEU A 3 0.90 2.30 6.38
N THR A 4 1.60 1.66 7.31
CA THR A 4 2.84 2.21 7.86
C THR A 4 4.04 1.75 7.04
N LYS A 5 5.12 2.54 7.08
CA LYS A 5 6.41 2.16 6.46
C LYS A 5 6.90 0.79 6.91
N LYS A 6 6.66 0.41 8.17
CA LYS A 6 7.02 -0.91 8.71
C LYS A 6 6.21 -2.03 8.06
N LEU A 7 4.91 -1.83 7.89
CA LEU A 7 4.03 -2.81 7.24
C LEU A 7 4.37 -2.95 5.75
N LEU A 8 4.54 -1.83 5.05
CA LEU A 8 4.92 -1.83 3.63
C LEU A 8 6.23 -2.59 3.40
N LYS A 9 7.27 -2.34 4.21
CA LYS A 9 8.53 -3.07 4.12
C LYS A 9 8.36 -4.57 4.35
N LYS A 10 7.53 -4.97 5.31
CA LYS A 10 7.25 -6.39 5.56
C LYS A 10 6.59 -7.04 4.34
N ILE A 11 5.57 -6.39 3.76
CA ILE A 11 4.87 -6.86 2.56
C ILE A 11 5.82 -7.01 1.37
N LEU A 12 6.66 -6.00 1.12
CA LEU A 12 7.66 -6.04 0.04
C LEU A 12 8.67 -7.17 0.22
N GLN A 13 9.10 -7.43 1.47
CA GLN A 13 10.00 -8.54 1.79
C GLN A 13 9.34 -9.91 1.60
N ASP A 14 8.12 -10.10 2.12
CA ASP A 14 7.34 -11.33 1.96
C ASP A 14 7.08 -11.64 0.47
N TRP A 15 6.73 -10.62 -0.31
CA TRP A 15 6.43 -10.77 -1.73
C TRP A 15 7.68 -10.74 -2.62
N ARG A 16 8.87 -10.50 -2.03
CA ARG A 16 10.15 -10.36 -2.74
C ARG A 16 10.09 -9.34 -3.89
N VAL A 17 9.32 -8.27 -3.69
CA VAL A 17 9.16 -7.19 -4.67
C VAL A 17 10.06 -6.03 -4.29
N ALA A 18 10.87 -5.57 -5.25
CA ALA A 18 11.61 -4.33 -5.14
C ALA A 18 10.87 -3.23 -5.91
N ILE A 19 10.57 -2.12 -5.23
CA ILE A 19 9.96 -0.93 -5.83
C ILE A 19 10.89 0.27 -5.75
N PRO A 20 10.77 1.24 -6.67
CA PRO A 20 11.47 2.51 -6.57
C PRO A 20 10.99 3.32 -5.36
N ALA A 21 11.85 4.20 -4.84
CA ALA A 21 11.57 5.02 -3.67
C ALA A 21 10.39 6.00 -3.88
N GLU A 22 10.15 6.44 -5.13
CA GLU A 22 8.97 7.24 -5.48
C GLU A 22 7.68 6.46 -5.24
N MET A 23 7.63 5.20 -5.69
CA MET A 23 6.47 4.32 -5.46
C MET A 23 6.28 4.02 -3.96
N GLU A 24 7.36 3.86 -3.18
CA GLU A 24 7.23 3.72 -1.71
C GLU A 24 6.55 4.94 -1.09
N LYS A 25 6.92 6.16 -1.53
CA LYS A 25 6.31 7.39 -1.04
C LYS A 25 4.84 7.51 -1.45
N GLU A 26 4.52 7.26 -2.71
CA GLU A 26 3.13 7.30 -3.20
C GLU A 26 2.22 6.34 -2.43
N LEU A 27 2.68 5.11 -2.17
CA LEU A 27 1.90 4.14 -1.39
C LEU A 27 1.68 4.59 0.06
N LEU A 28 2.67 5.21 0.69
CA LEU A 28 2.53 5.75 2.04
C LEU A 28 1.66 7.00 2.08
N ASP A 29 1.60 7.78 1.01
CA ASP A 29 0.72 8.95 0.92
C ASP A 29 -0.74 8.52 0.72
N ASP A 30 -0.98 7.59 -0.22
CA ASP A 30 -2.31 7.08 -0.57
C ASP A 30 -2.96 6.28 0.57
N TYR A 31 -2.18 5.43 1.26
CA TYR A 31 -2.72 4.47 2.23
C TYR A 31 -2.23 4.68 3.66
N GLY A 32 -1.25 5.56 3.87
CA GLY A 32 -0.74 5.89 5.21
C GLY A 32 -1.50 7.01 5.90
N ASN A 33 -2.37 7.71 5.16
CA ASN A 33 -3.23 8.76 5.69
C ASN A 33 -4.68 8.27 5.82
N LEU A 34 -5.43 8.87 6.76
CA LEU A 34 -6.88 8.70 6.85
C LEU A 34 -7.50 9.38 5.63
N VAL A 35 -8.03 8.58 4.70
CA VAL A 35 -8.80 9.11 3.58
C VAL A 35 -10.19 9.46 4.10
N THR A 36 -10.53 10.74 4.08
CA THR A 36 -11.90 11.19 4.34
C THR A 36 -12.67 11.19 3.02
N ASP A 37 -13.83 10.55 2.99
CA ASP A 37 -14.71 10.67 1.82
C ASP A 37 -15.33 12.09 1.75
N ASP A 38 -15.99 12.41 0.63
CA ASP A 38 -16.62 13.72 0.39
C ASP A 38 -17.68 14.11 1.44
N GLN A 39 -18.20 13.13 2.20
CA GLN A 39 -19.12 13.34 3.34
C GLN A 39 -18.40 13.45 4.70
N GLY A 40 -17.07 13.37 4.72
CA GLY A 40 -16.28 13.49 5.95
C GLY A 40 -16.21 12.22 6.80
N HIS A 41 -16.60 11.05 6.28
CA HIS A 41 -16.32 9.79 6.97
C HIS A 41 -14.87 9.37 6.69
N ALA A 42 -14.15 9.06 7.77
CA ALA A 42 -12.86 8.42 7.67
C ALA A 42 -13.05 7.02 7.07
N PHE A 43 -12.59 6.83 5.84
CA PHE A 43 -12.53 5.54 5.21
C PHE A 43 -11.34 4.78 5.80
N GLU A 44 -11.65 3.84 6.68
CA GLU A 44 -10.65 2.91 7.18
C GLU A 44 -10.49 1.76 6.20
N TYR A 45 -9.40 1.78 5.43
CA TYR A 45 -9.03 0.60 4.64
C TYR A 45 -8.85 -0.60 5.55
N THR A 46 -9.38 -1.75 5.15
CA THR A 46 -9.05 -3.00 5.83
C THR A 46 -7.64 -3.46 5.45
N GLU A 47 -7.04 -4.37 6.23
CA GLU A 47 -5.76 -4.98 5.83
C GLU A 47 -5.85 -5.64 4.46
N GLN A 48 -6.99 -6.26 4.17
CA GLN A 48 -7.26 -6.92 2.89
C GLN A 48 -7.30 -5.92 1.74
N ASP A 49 -8.02 -4.80 1.89
CA ASP A 49 -8.07 -3.75 0.88
C ASP A 49 -6.67 -3.23 0.53
N ILE A 50 -5.87 -2.91 1.55
CA ILE A 50 -4.51 -2.43 1.37
C ILE A 50 -3.68 -3.49 0.62
N CYS A 51 -3.79 -4.76 1.01
CA CYS A 51 -3.08 -5.84 0.32
C CYS A 51 -3.53 -6.00 -1.14
N GLU A 52 -4.83 -5.94 -1.43
CA GLU A 52 -5.35 -6.05 -2.81
C GLU A 52 -4.89 -4.89 -3.68
N GLN A 53 -4.92 -3.66 -3.15
CA GLN A 53 -4.44 -2.47 -3.84
C GLN A 53 -2.93 -2.52 -4.09
N LEU A 54 -2.16 -2.91 -3.08
CA LEU A 54 -0.73 -3.14 -3.21
C LEU A 54 -0.45 -4.20 -4.28
N ARG A 55 -1.18 -5.32 -4.29
CA ARG A 55 -0.99 -6.37 -5.30
C ARG A 55 -1.16 -5.85 -6.72
N LYS A 56 -2.20 -5.04 -6.96
CA LYS A 56 -2.46 -4.43 -8.28
C LYS A 56 -1.35 -3.46 -8.69
N LYS A 57 -0.94 -2.56 -7.78
CA LYS A 57 0.12 -1.56 -8.03
C LYS A 57 1.52 -2.18 -8.14
N LEU A 58 1.78 -3.26 -7.40
CA LEU A 58 3.06 -3.95 -7.35
C LEU A 58 3.20 -5.04 -8.42
N LEU A 59 2.11 -5.43 -9.09
CA LEU A 59 2.12 -6.43 -10.17
C LEU A 59 3.20 -6.16 -11.24
N PRO A 60 3.44 -4.91 -11.71
CA PRO A 60 4.49 -4.62 -12.69
C PRO A 60 5.92 -4.82 -12.14
N TYR A 61 6.08 -4.76 -10.82
CA TYR A 61 7.37 -4.89 -10.13
C TYR A 61 7.61 -6.33 -9.65
N ALA A 62 6.56 -7.14 -9.54
CA ALA A 62 6.62 -8.57 -9.34
C ALA A 62 7.07 -9.27 -10.63
N LYS A 63 8.26 -8.94 -11.15
CA LYS A 63 8.89 -9.73 -12.20
C LYS A 63 9.33 -11.07 -11.60
N ASN A 64 8.62 -12.13 -12.00
CA ASN A 64 8.82 -13.55 -11.65
C ASN A 64 8.15 -14.01 -10.35
N LEU A 65 6.82 -14.08 -10.33
CA LEU A 65 6.10 -15.08 -9.55
C LEU A 65 5.90 -16.33 -10.40
#